data_AF-A0A2T5B096-F1
#
_entry.id   AF-A0A2T5B096-F1
#
_cell.length_a   1.000
_cell.length_b   1.000
_cell.length_c   1.000
_cell.angle_alpha   90.00
_cell.angle_beta   90.00
_cell.angle_gamma   90.00
#
_symmetry.space_group_name_H-M   'P 1'
#
loop_
_entity.id
_entity.type
_entity.pdbx_description
1 polymer ?
#
loop_
_entity_poly.entity_id
_entity_poly.type
_entity_poly.pdbx_seq_one_letter_code
_entity_poly.pdbx_strand_id
1 'polypeptide(L)'
;MNHRAVSRVAPGTARISATVGAAAVLAAVVASLAPTAAQAAPVNSAADAQWSTETLAPGVQVRTGTVQHPGVTHTWTVTVQAPATSRLTGARTWAEAGTRSWAGTTAQKLRDAGFEPRVESVRWPGYADTPHGVMGYRVRVGSFAAQADAQPTSKAITAAGFHTAVAWTGYDIQQPADRENIHVAVIDPHRFKGTVEGTHDGNVAQRETTSSVAAKLHSLVAVNGGFFVTSDADGVQGTMSALGAYRGRLGSMAVGSRAALVLGDGGRHVRVADLTSTATARAGRSSYAIQGINRVPSLVRDCGRPGTTPSELPWQDVTCRLTDDLVQFTPLFGAALPTGAGVQAVLNTSGRVVSVGARGGRVPAGGRVLQGIGTAADWLTANARVGRRITVDETVRDSAGRRVALDHDDSIVSAAPTLVKNGRIDIDAAAEGVVDPQDLSFGYAWANTRQPRTMAGIDRRGRLILATVDGRRTGGSEGFTLYEAADFMRSLGVVQALNLDGGGSTTIALRGILANNPSDAAGERPVGDTVQVIPSGTG
;
A
#
# COMPACT_ATOMS: atom_id res chain seq x y z
N MET A 1 -21.12 78.91 3.84
CA MET A 1 -20.97 77.62 4.57
C MET A 1 -21.05 76.51 3.52
N ASN A 2 -20.01 76.20 2.75
CA ASN A 2 -18.60 75.85 3.04
C ASN A 2 -18.46 74.42 3.57
N HIS A 3 -17.68 73.51 2.98
CA HIS A 3 -17.12 73.36 1.60
C HIS A 3 -16.81 71.85 1.42
N ARG A 4 -16.99 71.20 0.25
CA ARG A 4 -16.20 71.25 -1.01
C ARG A 4 -14.71 70.87 -0.82
N ALA A 5 -14.04 70.13 -1.72
CA ALA A 5 -14.50 69.47 -2.97
C ALA A 5 -13.44 68.53 -3.63
N VAL A 6 -13.93 67.63 -4.49
CA VAL A 6 -13.40 67.24 -5.84
C VAL A 6 -12.01 66.57 -6.00
N SER A 7 -12.04 65.25 -6.25
CA SER A 7 -11.73 64.55 -7.52
C SER A 7 -10.61 65.00 -8.49
N ARG A 8 -9.88 63.99 -9.01
CA ARG A 8 -9.16 63.86 -10.31
C ARG A 8 -7.95 64.77 -10.60
N VAL A 9 -6.85 64.14 -11.07
CA VAL A 9 -6.36 64.18 -12.48
C VAL A 9 -5.20 63.17 -12.65
N ALA A 10 -4.93 62.73 -13.88
CA ALA A 10 -3.78 61.91 -14.30
C ALA A 10 -3.48 62.19 -15.79
N PRO A 11 -2.43 61.62 -16.40
CA PRO A 11 -1.05 61.43 -15.93
C PRO A 11 -0.08 62.36 -16.70
N GLY A 12 1.17 62.51 -16.25
CA GLY A 12 2.20 63.30 -16.93
C GLY A 12 3.45 62.48 -17.28
N THR A 13 3.73 62.29 -18.57
CA THR A 13 4.96 61.62 -19.05
C THR A 13 6.09 62.61 -19.26
N ALA A 14 7.25 62.38 -18.66
CA ALA A 14 8.50 63.04 -19.03
C ALA A 14 9.64 62.02 -19.07
N ARG A 15 10.26 61.83 -20.25
CA ARG A 15 11.57 61.18 -20.38
C ARG A 15 12.64 62.26 -20.28
N ILE A 16 13.64 62.06 -19.42
CA ILE A 16 14.93 62.73 -19.56
C ILE A 16 16.00 61.64 -19.52
N SER A 17 16.85 61.62 -20.55
CA SER A 17 18.02 60.77 -20.63
C SER A 17 19.27 61.65 -20.51
N ALA A 18 20.13 61.34 -19.54
CA ALA A 18 21.48 61.88 -19.43
C ALA A 18 22.38 60.79 -18.86
N THR A 19 23.56 60.59 -19.45
CA THR A 19 24.50 59.51 -19.14
C THR A 19 25.89 60.05 -18.84
N VAL A 20 26.71 59.22 -18.17
CA VAL A 20 28.13 59.45 -17.83
C VAL A 20 28.35 60.45 -16.67
N GLY A 21 29.18 60.17 -15.65
CA GLY A 21 29.85 58.91 -15.29
C GLY A 21 31.22 59.11 -14.61
N ALA A 22 31.53 58.29 -13.59
CA ALA A 22 32.88 58.10 -13.02
C ALA A 22 32.96 56.79 -12.20
N ALA A 23 34.16 56.24 -12.02
CA ALA A 23 34.46 55.06 -11.19
C ALA A 23 34.76 55.47 -9.71
N ALA A 24 34.95 54.58 -8.72
CA ALA A 24 35.08 53.11 -8.67
C ALA A 24 34.27 52.54 -7.45
N VAL A 25 34.49 51.42 -6.75
CA VAL A 25 35.60 50.44 -6.54
C VAL A 25 35.00 49.01 -6.43
N LEU A 26 35.84 47.97 -6.51
CA LEU A 26 35.44 46.55 -6.37
C LEU A 26 34.94 46.16 -4.96
N ALA A 27 33.93 45.29 -4.92
CA ALA A 27 33.77 44.25 -3.90
C ALA A 27 33.01 43.05 -4.49
N ALA A 28 33.72 42.08 -5.08
CA ALA A 28 33.11 40.96 -5.80
C ALA A 28 32.69 39.82 -4.85
N VAL A 29 31.46 39.87 -4.33
CA VAL A 29 30.84 38.72 -3.64
C VAL A 29 30.28 37.76 -4.68
N VAL A 30 31.10 36.77 -5.08
CA VAL A 30 30.63 35.63 -5.87
C VAL A 30 29.77 34.74 -4.97
N ALA A 31 28.48 35.04 -4.90
CA ALA A 31 27.50 34.17 -4.27
C ALA A 31 27.42 32.87 -5.08
N SER A 32 28.01 31.80 -4.56
CA SER A 32 27.95 30.47 -5.14
C SER A 32 26.52 29.92 -5.05
N LEU A 33 25.74 30.20 -6.10
CA LEU A 33 24.41 29.63 -6.30
C LEU A 33 24.52 28.11 -6.41
N ALA A 34 24.36 27.43 -5.26
CA ALA A 34 24.17 25.98 -5.23
C ALA A 34 23.00 25.63 -6.15
N PRO A 35 23.13 24.63 -7.04
CA PRO A 35 22.10 24.33 -8.02
C PRO A 35 20.81 23.97 -7.30
N THR A 36 19.77 24.77 -7.55
CA THR A 36 18.41 24.46 -7.11
C THR A 36 17.98 23.18 -7.83
N ALA A 37 18.05 22.05 -7.11
CA ALA A 37 17.62 20.75 -7.64
C ALA A 37 16.19 20.87 -8.15
N ALA A 38 16.06 20.93 -9.48
CA ALA A 38 14.79 21.05 -10.15
C ALA A 38 13.94 19.82 -9.82
N GLN A 39 12.66 20.05 -9.57
CA GLN A 39 11.71 18.97 -9.43
C GLN A 39 11.57 18.32 -10.82
N ALA A 40 11.90 17.03 -10.93
CA ALA A 40 11.80 16.32 -12.20
C ALA A 40 10.39 16.50 -12.80
N ALA A 41 10.33 16.86 -14.08
CA ALA A 41 9.06 17.08 -14.75
C ALA A 41 8.23 15.78 -14.76
N PRO A 42 6.89 15.84 -14.68
CA PRO A 42 6.05 14.65 -14.75
C PRO A 42 6.30 13.94 -16.08
N VAL A 43 6.81 12.71 -15.99
CA VAL A 43 7.20 11.91 -17.15
C VAL A 43 5.96 11.29 -17.76
N ASN A 44 5.69 11.57 -19.03
CA ASN A 44 4.62 10.92 -19.79
C ASN A 44 5.01 9.46 -20.15
N SER A 45 5.20 8.62 -19.14
CA SER A 45 5.78 7.27 -19.21
C SER A 45 5.05 6.32 -20.17
N ALA A 46 3.78 6.56 -20.47
CA ALA A 46 3.02 5.80 -21.45
C ALA A 46 3.44 6.05 -22.93
N ALA A 47 4.14 7.15 -23.23
CA ALA A 47 4.39 7.61 -24.61
C ALA A 47 5.59 6.94 -25.30
N ASP A 48 6.69 6.72 -24.58
CA ASP A 48 7.95 6.20 -25.13
C ASP A 48 8.07 4.66 -25.05
N ALA A 49 7.05 3.98 -24.52
CA ALA A 49 7.04 2.54 -24.29
C ALA A 49 6.57 1.74 -25.52
N GLN A 50 7.27 0.65 -25.84
CA GLN A 50 6.81 -0.30 -26.84
C GLN A 50 5.75 -1.22 -26.23
N TRP A 51 4.49 -1.00 -26.60
CA TRP A 51 3.34 -1.79 -26.14
C TRP A 51 2.92 -2.84 -27.18
N SER A 52 2.80 -4.09 -26.77
CA SER A 52 1.92 -5.07 -27.42
C SER A 52 0.48 -4.89 -26.90
N THR A 53 -0.50 -5.46 -27.60
CA THR A 53 -1.89 -5.54 -27.13
C THR A 53 -2.56 -6.82 -27.60
N GLU A 54 -3.05 -7.61 -26.66
CA GLU A 54 -3.84 -8.82 -26.90
C GLU A 54 -5.30 -8.57 -26.52
N THR A 55 -6.25 -9.13 -27.28
CA THR A 55 -7.67 -9.14 -26.90
C THR A 55 -8.04 -10.57 -26.52
N LEU A 56 -8.30 -10.80 -25.24
CA LEU A 56 -8.55 -12.13 -24.68
C LEU A 56 -10.02 -12.54 -24.79
N ALA A 57 -10.93 -11.57 -24.76
CA ALA A 57 -12.37 -11.75 -24.96
C ALA A 57 -13.02 -10.42 -25.38
N PRO A 58 -14.29 -10.42 -25.86
CA PRO A 58 -15.05 -9.19 -26.04
C PRO A 58 -15.08 -8.36 -24.76
N GLY A 59 -14.42 -7.20 -24.79
CA GLY A 59 -14.31 -6.31 -23.63
C GLY A 59 -13.11 -6.55 -22.72
N VAL A 60 -12.25 -7.55 -22.97
CA VAL A 60 -11.03 -7.82 -22.18
C VAL A 60 -9.81 -7.68 -23.08
N GLN A 61 -8.99 -6.67 -22.80
CA GLN A 61 -7.70 -6.45 -23.46
C GLN A 61 -6.58 -6.46 -22.44
N VAL A 62 -5.39 -6.91 -22.84
CA VAL A 62 -4.15 -6.79 -22.05
C VAL A 62 -3.09 -6.12 -22.90
N ARG A 63 -2.39 -5.16 -22.30
CA ARG A 63 -1.24 -4.48 -22.89
C ARG A 63 -0.01 -4.86 -22.10
N THR A 64 1.05 -5.25 -22.77
CA THR A 64 2.35 -5.55 -22.14
C THR A 64 3.37 -4.65 -22.81
N GLY A 65 4.23 -4.01 -22.03
CA GLY A 65 5.24 -3.12 -22.58
C GLY A 65 6.40 -2.86 -21.64
N THR A 66 7.51 -2.42 -22.24
CA THR A 66 8.65 -1.89 -21.49
C THR A 66 8.71 -0.37 -21.68
N VAL A 67 8.61 0.38 -20.58
CA VAL A 67 8.98 1.81 -20.53
C VAL A 67 10.50 1.89 -20.43
N GLN A 68 11.13 2.83 -21.14
CA GLN A 68 12.57 3.09 -21.03
C GLN A 68 12.83 4.60 -21.01
N HIS A 69 13.85 5.02 -20.25
CA HIS A 69 14.29 6.41 -20.22
C HIS A 69 15.76 6.52 -20.66
N PRO A 70 16.02 6.52 -21.98
CA PRO A 70 17.38 6.51 -22.51
C PRO A 70 18.17 7.77 -22.11
N GLY A 71 19.42 7.56 -21.72
CA GLY A 71 20.31 8.63 -21.20
C GLY A 71 20.35 8.74 -19.67
N VAL A 72 19.53 7.97 -18.95
CA VAL A 72 19.61 7.81 -17.49
C VAL A 72 20.65 6.73 -17.17
N THR A 73 21.56 7.01 -16.23
CA THR A 73 22.63 6.08 -15.83
C THR A 73 22.66 5.89 -14.33
N HIS A 74 22.05 4.80 -13.85
CA HIS A 74 22.08 4.41 -12.44
C HIS A 74 23.39 3.73 -12.07
N THR A 75 23.78 3.86 -10.80
CA THR A 75 25.00 3.25 -10.24
C THR A 75 24.76 2.67 -8.85
N TRP A 76 25.66 1.78 -8.42
CA TRP A 76 25.73 1.35 -7.03
C TRP A 76 26.46 2.39 -6.19
N THR A 77 26.09 2.55 -4.93
CA THR A 77 26.69 3.53 -4.01
C THR A 77 26.56 3.08 -2.56
N VAL A 78 27.50 3.48 -1.71
CA VAL A 78 27.41 3.20 -0.26
C VAL A 78 26.59 4.30 0.38
N THR A 79 25.42 3.96 0.93
CA THR A 79 24.60 4.88 1.71
C THR A 79 24.92 4.71 3.19
N VAL A 80 25.27 5.80 3.86
CA VAL A 80 25.46 5.84 5.31
C VAL A 80 24.10 6.12 5.96
N GLN A 81 23.69 5.25 6.87
CA GLN A 81 22.35 5.31 7.46
C GLN A 81 22.33 6.16 8.73
N ALA A 82 21.25 6.91 8.90
CA ALA A 82 21.03 7.75 10.07
C ALA A 82 20.57 6.91 11.27
N PRO A 83 21.09 7.16 12.49
CA PRO A 83 20.50 6.62 13.71
C PRO A 83 19.06 7.14 13.84
N ALA A 84 18.12 6.20 14.04
CA ALA A 84 16.71 6.48 14.24
C ALA A 84 16.19 5.70 15.46
N THR A 85 14.97 6.01 15.89
CA THR A 85 14.28 5.28 16.96
C THR A 85 12.94 4.83 16.42
N SER A 86 12.69 3.51 16.41
CA SER A 86 11.42 2.96 15.96
C SER A 86 10.30 3.42 16.89
N ARG A 87 9.31 4.13 16.34
CA ARG A 87 8.15 4.62 17.10
C ARG A 87 7.31 3.51 17.74
N LEU A 88 7.38 2.30 17.16
CA LEU A 88 6.67 1.10 17.59
C LEU A 88 7.16 0.52 18.91
N THR A 89 8.48 0.57 19.14
CA THR A 89 9.15 -0.22 20.19
C THR A 89 10.09 0.61 21.06
N GLY A 90 10.38 1.86 20.69
CA GLY A 90 11.46 2.66 21.29
C GLY A 90 12.87 2.12 21.00
N ALA A 91 13.01 1.06 20.19
CA ALA A 91 14.30 0.48 19.86
C ALA A 91 15.08 1.37 18.87
N ARG A 92 16.41 1.39 19.01
CA ARG A 92 17.29 2.03 18.03
C ARG A 92 17.23 1.27 16.71
N THR A 93 17.12 2.00 15.61
CA THR A 93 17.07 1.49 14.23
C THR A 93 17.86 2.42 13.31
N TRP A 94 17.86 2.14 12.00
CA TRP A 94 18.63 2.87 11.00
C TRP A 94 17.73 3.29 9.83
N ALA A 95 17.83 4.54 9.40
CA ALA A 95 17.06 5.12 8.30
C ALA A 95 17.96 5.57 7.14
N GLU A 96 17.46 5.62 5.91
CA GLU A 96 18.27 6.05 4.75
C GLU A 96 18.57 7.57 4.76
N ALA A 97 17.68 8.37 5.38
CA ALA A 97 17.82 9.81 5.51
C ALA A 97 17.70 10.24 6.98
N GLY A 98 18.42 11.30 7.35
CA GLY A 98 18.37 11.93 8.66
C GLY A 98 18.21 13.45 8.58
N THR A 99 18.44 14.14 9.70
CA THR A 99 18.35 15.61 9.75
C THR A 99 19.50 16.29 9.00
N ARG A 100 19.32 17.56 8.61
CA ARG A 100 20.37 18.37 7.97
C ARG A 100 21.65 18.44 8.82
N SER A 101 21.49 18.55 10.14
CA SER A 101 22.60 18.59 11.10
C SER A 101 23.35 17.26 11.13
N TRP A 102 22.62 16.14 11.27
CA TRP A 102 23.20 14.80 11.23
C TRP A 102 23.98 14.55 9.92
N ALA A 103 23.40 14.91 8.77
CA ALA A 103 24.04 14.70 7.48
C ALA A 103 25.32 15.54 7.32
N GLY A 104 25.32 16.79 7.79
CA GLY A 104 26.52 17.65 7.81
C GLY A 104 27.63 17.10 8.71
N THR A 105 27.30 16.72 9.96
CA THR A 105 28.28 16.10 10.87
C THR A 105 28.82 14.77 10.35
N THR A 106 27.96 13.95 9.75
CA THR A 106 28.34 12.66 9.16
C THR A 106 29.25 12.85 7.95
N ALA A 107 28.94 13.81 7.08
CA ALA A 107 29.80 14.14 5.94
C ALA A 107 31.17 14.69 6.37
N GLN A 108 31.26 15.50 7.42
CA GLN A 108 32.57 15.94 7.93
C GLN A 108 33.37 14.75 8.46
N LYS A 109 32.79 13.92 9.34
CA LYS A 109 33.49 12.74 9.89
C LYS A 109 33.94 11.74 8.83
N LEU A 110 33.20 11.61 7.72
CA LEU A 110 33.62 10.79 6.57
C LEU A 110 34.84 11.38 5.86
N ARG A 111 34.92 12.72 5.72
CA ARG A 111 36.09 13.43 5.18
C ARG A 111 37.30 13.29 6.09
N ASP A 112 37.09 13.45 7.40
CA ASP A 112 38.12 13.24 8.43
C ASP A 112 38.67 11.79 8.40
N ALA A 113 37.84 10.82 7.99
CA ALA A 113 38.20 9.41 7.79
C ALA A 113 38.68 9.07 6.36
N GLY A 114 38.93 10.06 5.49
CA GLY A 114 39.49 9.88 4.15
C GLY A 114 38.50 9.49 3.04
N PHE A 115 37.20 9.62 3.25
CA PHE A 115 36.16 9.37 2.25
C PHE A 115 35.62 10.66 1.64
N GLU A 116 35.11 10.58 0.40
CA GLU A 116 34.43 11.69 -0.28
C GLU A 116 32.90 11.50 -0.30
N PRO A 117 32.16 12.07 0.68
CA PRO A 117 30.71 11.99 0.75
C PRO A 117 30.00 13.08 -0.07
N ARG A 118 28.93 12.65 -0.73
CA ARG A 118 27.84 13.49 -1.22
C ARG A 118 26.75 13.60 -0.16
N VAL A 119 26.15 14.78 -0.03
CA VAL A 119 24.96 15.02 0.80
C VAL A 119 23.80 15.37 -0.12
N GLU A 120 22.76 14.54 -0.11
CA GLU A 120 21.64 14.57 -1.05
C GLU A 120 20.35 14.92 -0.29
N SER A 121 19.59 15.91 -0.74
CA SER A 121 18.30 16.25 -0.12
C SER A 121 17.19 15.29 -0.60
N VAL A 122 16.55 14.61 0.34
CA VAL A 122 15.34 13.82 0.08
C VAL A 122 14.13 14.72 0.28
N ARG A 123 13.19 14.71 -0.67
CA ARG A 123 11.96 15.53 -0.63
C ARG A 123 10.74 14.66 -0.36
N TRP A 124 9.71 15.26 0.22
CA TRP A 124 8.38 14.66 0.24
C TRP A 124 7.81 14.59 -1.18
N PRO A 125 7.29 13.43 -1.62
CA PRO A 125 6.48 13.34 -2.84
C PRO A 125 5.18 14.17 -2.73
N GLY A 126 4.50 14.34 -3.86
CA GLY A 126 3.21 15.05 -3.91
C GLY A 126 2.03 14.20 -3.43
N TYR A 127 2.07 13.73 -2.18
CA TYR A 127 0.93 13.07 -1.52
C TYR A 127 -0.01 14.12 -0.90
N ALA A 128 -1.27 13.74 -0.66
CA ALA A 128 -2.31 14.66 -0.19
C ALA A 128 -2.22 14.95 1.32
N ASP A 129 -1.68 13.99 2.10
CA ASP A 129 -1.75 13.96 3.56
C ASP A 129 -0.38 13.99 4.26
N THR A 130 0.74 13.93 3.52
CA THR A 130 2.09 14.07 4.07
C THR A 130 2.61 15.52 3.96
N PRO A 131 3.62 15.92 4.76
CA PRO A 131 4.24 17.24 4.65
C PRO A 131 4.82 17.53 3.25
N HIS A 132 5.22 18.78 3.02
CA HIS A 132 5.83 19.20 1.75
C HIS A 132 7.27 19.69 1.95
N GLY A 133 8.05 19.73 0.86
CA GLY A 133 9.42 20.26 0.89
C GLY A 133 10.46 19.18 1.15
N VAL A 134 11.44 19.46 2.03
CA VAL A 134 12.54 18.54 2.35
C VAL A 134 12.10 17.60 3.47
N MET A 135 12.15 16.29 3.19
CA MET A 135 11.89 15.20 4.12
C MET A 135 13.11 14.95 5.01
N GLY A 136 14.31 14.94 4.41
CA GLY A 136 15.55 14.66 5.12
C GLY A 136 16.77 14.82 4.21
N TYR A 137 17.92 14.40 4.73
CA TYR A 137 19.20 14.42 4.02
C TYR A 137 19.85 13.05 4.11
N ARG A 138 20.31 12.55 2.97
CA ARG A 138 21.00 11.28 2.79
C ARG A 138 22.49 11.53 2.57
N VAL A 139 23.35 10.63 3.06
CA VAL A 139 24.81 10.71 2.89
C VAL A 139 25.29 9.49 2.13
N ARG A 140 25.98 9.69 1.00
CA ARG A 140 26.42 8.62 0.11
C ARG A 140 27.88 8.78 -0.32
N VAL A 141 28.58 7.66 -0.50
CA VAL A 141 30.00 7.61 -0.90
C VAL A 141 30.17 6.72 -2.14
N GLY A 142 31.01 7.18 -3.06
CA GLY A 142 31.38 6.46 -4.28
C GLY A 142 30.24 6.32 -5.30
N SER A 143 30.59 5.77 -6.47
CA SER A 143 29.69 5.48 -7.59
C SER A 143 30.31 4.31 -8.34
N PHE A 144 29.58 3.18 -8.42
CA PHE A 144 30.14 1.87 -8.74
C PHE A 144 29.32 1.17 -9.82
N ALA A 145 29.97 0.39 -10.68
CA ALA A 145 29.31 -0.33 -11.77
C ALA A 145 28.57 -1.57 -11.26
N ALA A 146 29.21 -2.37 -10.41
CA ALA A 146 28.60 -3.54 -9.77
C ALA A 146 28.46 -3.37 -8.25
N GLN A 147 27.51 -4.10 -7.66
CA GLN A 147 27.31 -4.15 -6.21
C GLN A 147 28.58 -4.62 -5.47
N ALA A 148 29.34 -5.53 -6.09
CA ALA A 148 30.57 -6.07 -5.53
C ALA A 148 31.66 -4.99 -5.36
N ASP A 149 31.77 -4.04 -6.28
CA ASP A 149 32.78 -2.98 -6.25
C ASP A 149 32.56 -1.99 -5.09
N ALA A 150 31.29 -1.81 -4.69
CA ALA A 150 30.90 -0.98 -3.55
C ALA A 150 31.17 -1.65 -2.18
N GLN A 151 31.26 -2.99 -2.12
CA GLN A 151 31.43 -3.73 -0.87
C GLN A 151 32.72 -3.41 -0.10
N PRO A 152 33.92 -3.31 -0.74
CA PRO A 152 35.13 -2.84 -0.07
C PRO A 152 34.96 -1.47 0.59
N THR A 153 34.36 -0.50 -0.10
CA THR A 153 34.10 0.84 0.45
C THR A 153 33.08 0.80 1.59
N SER A 154 32.03 -0.01 1.49
CA SER A 154 31.04 -0.20 2.57
C SER A 154 31.68 -0.77 3.83
N LYS A 155 32.58 -1.75 3.67
CA LYS A 155 33.34 -2.35 4.77
C LYS A 155 34.33 -1.36 5.39
N ALA A 156 35.03 -0.57 4.59
CA ALA A 156 35.95 0.47 5.07
C ALA A 156 35.23 1.56 5.87
N ILE A 157 34.08 2.04 5.38
CA ILE A 157 33.25 3.03 6.09
C ILE A 157 32.65 2.42 7.37
N THR A 158 32.27 1.14 7.34
CA THR A 158 31.80 0.44 8.56
C THR A 158 32.92 0.29 9.60
N ALA A 159 34.16 -0.01 9.18
CA ALA A 159 35.33 -0.04 10.05
C ALA A 159 35.68 1.34 10.65
N ALA A 160 35.33 2.43 9.97
CA ALA A 160 35.40 3.80 10.49
C ALA A 160 34.24 4.17 11.46
N GLY A 161 33.39 3.21 11.85
CA GLY A 161 32.38 3.37 12.90
C GLY A 161 31.00 3.85 12.44
N PHE A 162 30.70 3.79 11.14
CA PHE A 162 29.40 4.16 10.57
C PHE A 162 28.53 2.94 10.25
N HIS A 163 27.21 3.09 10.21
CA HIS A 163 26.31 2.07 9.66
C HIS A 163 26.09 2.30 8.16
N THR A 164 26.17 1.25 7.34
CA THR A 164 26.10 1.37 5.88
C THR A 164 25.18 0.35 5.22
N ALA A 165 24.63 0.73 4.06
CA ALA A 165 23.98 -0.16 3.13
C ALA A 165 24.49 0.11 1.70
N VAL A 166 24.78 -0.94 0.93
CA VAL A 166 25.09 -0.83 -0.50
C VAL A 166 23.78 -0.74 -1.27
N ALA A 167 23.50 0.43 -1.85
CA ALA A 167 22.23 0.74 -2.51
C ALA A 167 22.43 0.98 -4.01
N TRP A 168 21.41 0.68 -4.80
CA TRP A 168 21.33 1.00 -6.22
C TRP A 168 20.52 2.29 -6.40
N THR A 169 21.06 3.28 -7.12
CA THR A 169 20.38 4.58 -7.30
C THR A 169 19.09 4.47 -8.10
N GLY A 170 18.91 3.41 -8.90
CA GLY A 170 17.69 3.20 -9.70
C GLY A 170 16.41 3.04 -8.87
N TYR A 171 16.50 2.77 -7.56
CA TYR A 171 15.33 2.76 -6.68
C TYR A 171 14.94 4.16 -6.15
N ASP A 172 15.71 5.22 -6.43
CA ASP A 172 15.46 6.60 -6.00
C ASP A 172 14.46 7.33 -6.90
N ILE A 173 13.46 8.02 -6.30
CA ILE A 173 12.51 8.87 -7.05
C ILE A 173 13.16 10.10 -7.71
N GLN A 174 14.34 10.52 -7.27
CA GLN A 174 15.03 11.73 -7.74
C GLN A 174 15.51 11.65 -9.20
N GLN A 175 15.62 10.44 -9.76
CA GLN A 175 15.86 10.17 -11.17
C GLN A 175 14.76 9.21 -11.65
N PRO A 176 14.28 9.27 -12.89
CA PRO A 176 13.37 8.24 -13.40
C PRO A 176 14.04 6.85 -13.41
N ALA A 177 13.25 5.78 -13.43
CA ALA A 177 13.77 4.43 -13.71
C ALA A 177 14.46 4.41 -15.09
N ASP A 178 15.45 3.55 -15.30
CA ASP A 178 16.01 3.32 -16.64
C ASP A 178 15.10 2.43 -17.49
N ARG A 179 14.48 1.41 -16.87
CA ARG A 179 13.59 0.44 -17.52
C ARG A 179 12.47 -0.02 -16.59
N GLU A 180 11.23 -0.12 -17.08
CA GLU A 180 10.13 -0.77 -16.35
C GLU A 180 9.30 -1.70 -17.23
N ASN A 181 8.96 -2.88 -16.72
CA ASN A 181 8.11 -3.86 -17.40
C ASN A 181 6.71 -3.82 -16.79
N ILE A 182 5.73 -3.50 -17.62
CA ILE A 182 4.38 -3.19 -17.18
C ILE A 182 3.37 -4.03 -17.97
N HIS A 183 2.39 -4.56 -17.25
CA HIS A 183 1.18 -5.12 -17.84
C HIS A 183 -0.03 -4.30 -17.40
N VAL A 184 -0.97 -4.09 -18.32
CA VAL A 184 -2.23 -3.36 -18.07
C VAL A 184 -3.38 -4.13 -18.71
N ALA A 185 -4.21 -4.76 -17.88
CA ALA A 185 -5.49 -5.33 -18.28
C ALA A 185 -6.60 -4.27 -18.23
N VAL A 186 -7.47 -4.30 -19.23
CA VAL A 186 -8.58 -3.37 -19.41
C VAL A 186 -9.85 -4.19 -19.61
N ILE A 187 -10.79 -4.08 -18.67
CA ILE A 187 -12.06 -4.81 -18.64
C ILE A 187 -13.22 -3.82 -18.79
N ASP A 188 -13.94 -3.93 -19.89
CA ASP A 188 -15.12 -3.12 -20.24
C ASP A 188 -16.40 -3.85 -19.81
N PRO A 189 -17.09 -3.42 -18.73
CA PRO A 189 -18.25 -4.13 -18.16
C PRO A 189 -19.50 -4.10 -19.07
N HIS A 190 -19.54 -3.20 -20.07
CA HIS A 190 -20.63 -3.17 -21.04
C HIS A 190 -20.46 -4.27 -22.11
N ARG A 191 -19.20 -4.58 -22.46
CA ARG A 191 -18.86 -5.59 -23.47
C ARG A 191 -18.64 -6.97 -22.86
N PHE A 192 -17.89 -7.06 -21.76
CA PHE A 192 -17.58 -8.32 -21.09
C PHE A 192 -18.83 -8.92 -20.44
N LYS A 193 -19.01 -10.23 -20.61
CA LYS A 193 -20.18 -10.97 -20.10
C LYS A 193 -19.86 -11.91 -18.94
N GLY A 194 -18.57 -12.18 -18.70
CA GLY A 194 -18.11 -12.94 -17.55
C GLY A 194 -18.16 -12.13 -16.25
N THR A 195 -17.44 -12.62 -15.26
CA THR A 195 -17.42 -12.10 -13.88
C THR A 195 -16.02 -11.60 -13.54
N VAL A 196 -15.92 -10.51 -12.77
CA VAL A 196 -14.71 -10.16 -12.02
C VAL A 196 -15.00 -10.30 -10.54
N GLU A 197 -14.39 -11.29 -9.88
CA GLU A 197 -14.49 -11.46 -8.42
C GLU A 197 -13.12 -11.33 -7.74
N GLY A 198 -13.14 -10.80 -6.52
CA GLY A 198 -12.08 -11.06 -5.55
C GLY A 198 -12.31 -12.43 -4.92
N THR A 199 -11.26 -13.24 -4.74
CA THR A 199 -11.38 -14.59 -4.20
C THR A 199 -10.10 -15.10 -3.51
N HIS A 200 -10.31 -15.92 -2.48
CA HIS A 200 -9.30 -16.62 -1.67
C HIS A 200 -9.39 -18.14 -1.85
N ASP A 201 -9.97 -18.57 -2.98
CA ASP A 201 -10.20 -19.96 -3.39
C ASP A 201 -10.87 -20.89 -2.35
N GLY A 202 -11.68 -20.30 -1.46
CA GLY A 202 -12.48 -21.01 -0.47
C GLY A 202 -11.86 -21.17 0.92
N ASN A 203 -10.56 -20.91 1.11
CA ASN A 203 -9.91 -20.97 2.44
C ASN A 203 -8.99 -19.78 2.76
N VAL A 204 -9.39 -18.91 3.68
CA VAL A 204 -8.58 -17.74 4.11
C VAL A 204 -7.41 -18.08 5.02
N ALA A 205 -7.24 -19.34 5.44
CA ALA A 205 -6.08 -19.82 6.18
C ALA A 205 -5.10 -20.62 5.31
N GLN A 206 -5.16 -20.41 3.99
CA GLN A 206 -4.18 -20.92 3.03
C GLN A 206 -3.67 -19.77 2.15
N ARG A 207 -2.60 -20.05 1.41
CA ARG A 207 -2.03 -19.15 0.41
C ARG A 207 -1.85 -19.90 -0.89
N GLU A 208 -2.26 -19.29 -2.00
CA GLU A 208 -2.15 -19.88 -3.34
C GLU A 208 -1.50 -18.89 -4.30
N THR A 209 -0.90 -19.37 -5.38
CA THR A 209 -0.29 -18.47 -6.37
C THR A 209 -1.39 -17.86 -7.24
N THR A 210 -1.17 -16.64 -7.74
CA THR A 210 -2.16 -15.97 -8.58
C THR A 210 -2.42 -16.78 -9.86
N SER A 211 -1.36 -17.43 -10.39
CA SER A 211 -1.43 -18.38 -11.50
C SER A 211 -2.20 -19.66 -11.17
N SER A 212 -2.07 -20.27 -9.98
CA SER A 212 -2.78 -21.52 -9.65
C SER A 212 -4.28 -21.29 -9.57
N VAL A 213 -4.71 -20.22 -8.90
CA VAL A 213 -6.12 -19.82 -8.80
C VAL A 213 -6.66 -19.43 -10.19
N ALA A 214 -5.88 -18.70 -11.01
CA ALA A 214 -6.26 -18.35 -12.37
C ALA A 214 -6.44 -19.58 -13.29
N ALA A 215 -5.56 -20.58 -13.17
CA ALA A 215 -5.66 -21.82 -13.93
C ALA A 215 -6.89 -22.64 -13.51
N LYS A 216 -7.13 -22.74 -12.19
CA LYS A 216 -8.27 -23.45 -11.59
C LYS A 216 -9.63 -22.84 -11.97
N LEU A 217 -9.72 -21.52 -12.04
CA LEU A 217 -10.94 -20.78 -12.39
C LEU A 217 -11.05 -20.47 -13.90
N HIS A 218 -10.08 -20.91 -14.70
CA HIS A 218 -9.96 -20.62 -16.14
C HIS A 218 -10.02 -19.11 -16.47
N SER A 219 -9.47 -18.29 -15.58
CA SER A 219 -9.47 -16.83 -15.68
C SER A 219 -8.69 -16.34 -16.91
N LEU A 220 -9.29 -15.40 -17.65
CA LEU A 220 -8.64 -14.71 -18.76
C LEU A 220 -7.45 -13.88 -18.26
N VAL A 221 -7.66 -13.17 -17.15
CA VAL A 221 -6.67 -12.35 -16.44
C VAL A 221 -6.85 -12.58 -14.95
N ALA A 222 -5.75 -12.61 -14.20
CA ALA A 222 -5.77 -12.52 -12.74
C ALA A 222 -4.64 -11.62 -12.25
N VAL A 223 -4.84 -10.96 -11.11
CA VAL A 223 -3.77 -10.31 -10.32
C VAL A 223 -3.88 -10.69 -8.85
N ASN A 224 -2.80 -10.50 -8.08
CA ASN A 224 -2.87 -10.64 -6.62
C ASN A 224 -3.80 -9.59 -5.99
N GLY A 225 -4.34 -9.91 -4.81
CA GLY A 225 -5.34 -9.08 -4.13
C GLY A 225 -4.76 -8.13 -3.07
N GLY A 226 -5.35 -8.17 -1.89
CA GLY A 226 -5.13 -7.27 -0.77
C GLY A 226 -4.01 -7.70 0.17
N PHE A 227 -3.85 -6.98 1.28
CA PHE A 227 -2.85 -7.32 2.30
C PHE A 227 -3.28 -8.54 3.14
N PHE A 228 -2.32 -9.42 3.43
CA PHE A 228 -2.53 -10.67 4.16
C PHE A 228 -1.36 -10.99 5.09
N VAL A 229 -1.60 -11.87 6.07
CA VAL A 229 -0.57 -12.34 7.00
C VAL A 229 0.43 -13.24 6.27
N THR A 230 1.72 -12.85 6.31
CA THR A 230 2.83 -13.53 5.61
C THR A 230 3.70 -14.40 6.53
N SER A 231 3.49 -14.36 7.85
CA SER A 231 4.33 -15.01 8.87
C SER A 231 3.51 -15.56 10.03
N ASP A 232 3.89 -16.72 10.58
CA ASP A 232 3.24 -17.34 11.75
C ASP A 232 3.40 -16.51 13.05
N ALA A 233 4.38 -15.61 13.09
CA ALA A 233 4.55 -14.68 14.20
C ALA A 233 3.43 -13.61 14.26
N ASP A 234 2.78 -13.36 13.12
CA ASP A 234 1.81 -12.29 12.91
C ASP A 234 0.35 -12.80 12.89
N GLY A 235 0.14 -14.12 12.75
CA GLY A 235 -1.18 -14.73 12.71
C GLY A 235 -1.18 -16.10 12.03
N VAL A 236 -2.26 -16.41 11.32
CA VAL A 236 -2.32 -17.59 10.43
C VAL A 236 -2.07 -17.09 9.01
N GLN A 237 -1.09 -17.69 8.32
CA GLN A 237 -0.69 -17.21 7.01
C GLN A 237 -1.85 -17.29 5.99
N GLY A 238 -1.98 -16.25 5.17
CA GLY A 238 -3.05 -16.09 4.19
C GLY A 238 -4.27 -15.32 4.69
N THR A 239 -4.51 -15.23 6.01
CA THR A 239 -5.66 -14.45 6.51
C THR A 239 -5.45 -12.98 6.19
N MET A 240 -6.44 -12.34 5.56
CA MET A 240 -6.36 -10.93 5.18
C MET A 240 -6.18 -10.04 6.40
N SER A 241 -5.24 -9.10 6.33
CA SER A 241 -5.06 -8.08 7.36
C SER A 241 -5.99 -6.89 7.15
N ALA A 242 -6.27 -6.53 5.89
CA ALA A 242 -7.21 -5.48 5.50
C ALA A 242 -8.64 -6.01 5.28
N LEU A 243 -9.57 -5.13 4.88
CA LEU A 243 -10.98 -5.46 4.63
C LEU A 243 -11.18 -6.36 3.39
N GLY A 244 -11.53 -7.63 3.61
CA GLY A 244 -11.88 -8.59 2.59
C GLY A 244 -13.35 -9.01 2.70
N ALA A 245 -14.08 -8.97 1.58
CA ALA A 245 -15.40 -9.56 1.46
C ALA A 245 -15.51 -10.34 0.15
N TYR A 246 -16.17 -11.50 0.20
CA TYR A 246 -16.15 -12.48 -0.88
C TYR A 246 -17.55 -13.07 -1.04
N ARG A 247 -18.13 -12.92 -2.23
CA ARG A 247 -19.49 -13.36 -2.57
C ARG A 247 -20.54 -12.91 -1.54
N GLY A 248 -20.57 -11.60 -1.29
CA GLY A 248 -21.47 -10.94 -0.34
C GLY A 248 -21.10 -11.09 1.15
N ARG A 249 -20.04 -11.83 1.49
CA ARG A 249 -19.73 -12.22 2.88
C ARG A 249 -18.44 -11.61 3.38
N LEU A 250 -18.49 -10.99 4.56
CA LEU A 250 -17.34 -10.37 5.21
C LEU A 250 -16.35 -11.46 5.71
N GLY A 251 -15.16 -11.49 5.12
CA GLY A 251 -14.09 -12.46 5.41
C GLY A 251 -13.07 -11.99 6.44
N SER A 252 -12.84 -10.69 6.54
CA SER A 252 -11.96 -10.02 7.51
C SER A 252 -12.53 -8.63 7.85
N MET A 253 -11.89 -7.88 8.76
CA MET A 253 -12.35 -6.55 9.16
C MET A 253 -11.42 -5.46 8.65
N ALA A 254 -11.97 -4.26 8.43
CA ALA A 254 -11.20 -3.08 8.08
C ALA A 254 -10.23 -2.64 9.20
N VAL A 255 -9.05 -2.26 8.74
CA VAL A 255 -7.97 -1.59 9.47
C VAL A 255 -8.18 -0.09 9.26
N GLY A 256 -8.70 0.60 10.28
CA GLY A 256 -9.12 1.99 10.20
C GLY A 256 -10.13 2.26 9.08
N SER A 257 -9.87 3.33 8.32
CA SER A 257 -10.48 3.61 7.02
C SER A 257 -9.39 3.46 5.97
N ARG A 258 -9.52 2.47 5.07
CA ARG A 258 -8.53 2.17 4.03
C ARG A 258 -9.20 1.98 2.67
N ALA A 259 -8.45 2.23 1.61
CA ALA A 259 -8.89 2.02 0.25
C ALA A 259 -9.24 0.55 0.00
N ALA A 260 -10.33 0.35 -0.73
CA ALA A 260 -10.70 -0.96 -1.23
C ALA A 260 -11.24 -0.87 -2.66
N LEU A 261 -10.87 -1.87 -3.46
CA LEU A 261 -11.55 -2.19 -4.70
C LEU A 261 -12.88 -2.86 -4.35
N VAL A 262 -13.98 -2.21 -4.70
CA VAL A 262 -15.32 -2.81 -4.60
C VAL A 262 -15.71 -3.30 -5.99
N LEU A 263 -15.86 -4.62 -6.12
CA LEU A 263 -16.31 -5.32 -7.31
C LEU A 263 -17.79 -5.68 -7.10
N GLY A 264 -18.69 -4.74 -7.40
CA GLY A 264 -20.13 -4.97 -7.28
C GLY A 264 -20.71 -5.65 -8.52
N ASP A 265 -21.76 -6.48 -8.34
CA ASP A 265 -22.50 -7.15 -9.42
C ASP A 265 -21.55 -7.90 -10.38
N GLY A 266 -20.74 -8.81 -9.82
CA GLY A 266 -19.76 -9.58 -10.58
C GLY A 266 -18.75 -8.73 -11.35
N GLY A 267 -18.42 -7.53 -10.85
CA GLY A 267 -17.53 -6.58 -11.52
C GLY A 267 -18.19 -5.70 -12.59
N ARG A 268 -19.52 -5.63 -12.66
CA ARG A 268 -20.23 -4.65 -13.50
C ARG A 268 -20.23 -3.26 -12.90
N HIS A 269 -20.18 -3.17 -11.57
CA HIS A 269 -20.25 -1.92 -10.80
C HIS A 269 -19.00 -1.74 -9.94
N VAL A 270 -17.87 -1.42 -10.60
CA VAL A 270 -16.57 -1.27 -9.94
C VAL A 270 -16.33 0.17 -9.45
N ARG A 271 -15.76 0.32 -8.24
CA ARG A 271 -15.34 1.60 -7.66
C ARG A 271 -14.19 1.43 -6.66
N VAL A 272 -13.41 2.48 -6.44
CA VAL A 272 -12.55 2.59 -5.26
C VAL A 272 -13.29 3.38 -4.18
N ALA A 273 -13.18 2.96 -2.92
CA ALA A 273 -13.64 3.76 -1.79
C ALA A 273 -12.84 3.45 -0.52
N ASP A 274 -12.73 4.46 0.34
CA ASP A 274 -12.19 4.36 1.68
C ASP A 274 -13.29 3.73 2.58
N LEU A 275 -13.03 2.54 3.13
CA LEU A 275 -14.03 1.73 3.83
C LEU A 275 -13.63 1.42 5.27
N THR A 276 -14.65 1.42 6.14
CA THR A 276 -14.58 1.02 7.55
C THR A 276 -15.52 -0.17 7.82
N SER A 277 -15.30 -0.91 8.91
CA SER A 277 -16.19 -2.00 9.30
C SER A 277 -16.35 -2.17 10.81
N THR A 278 -17.59 -2.44 11.23
CA THR A 278 -17.95 -2.83 12.60
C THR A 278 -18.70 -4.16 12.61
N ALA A 279 -18.51 -4.93 13.69
CA ALA A 279 -19.26 -6.14 13.97
C ALA A 279 -19.62 -6.18 15.46
N THR A 280 -20.77 -6.73 15.82
CA THR A 280 -21.23 -6.77 17.21
C THR A 280 -21.96 -8.08 17.50
N ALA A 281 -21.52 -8.81 18.52
CA ALA A 281 -22.26 -9.93 19.09
C ALA A 281 -23.33 -9.41 20.05
N ARG A 282 -24.56 -9.92 19.98
CA ARG A 282 -25.68 -9.55 20.88
C ARG A 282 -26.34 -10.78 21.49
N ALA A 283 -26.49 -10.76 22.81
CA ALA A 283 -27.08 -11.80 23.63
C ALA A 283 -28.20 -11.19 24.49
N GLY A 284 -29.43 -11.18 23.97
CA GLY A 284 -30.55 -10.49 24.62
C GLY A 284 -30.32 -8.97 24.63
N ARG A 285 -30.17 -8.38 25.84
CA ARG A 285 -29.82 -6.96 26.01
C ARG A 285 -28.31 -6.70 26.11
N SER A 286 -27.49 -7.74 26.22
CA SER A 286 -26.04 -7.65 26.35
C SER A 286 -25.37 -7.64 24.98
N SER A 287 -24.28 -6.89 24.80
CA SER A 287 -23.56 -6.83 23.53
C SER A 287 -22.06 -6.60 23.71
N TYR A 288 -21.26 -7.13 22.80
CA TYR A 288 -19.79 -6.95 22.78
C TYR A 288 -19.30 -6.72 21.35
N ALA A 289 -18.32 -5.84 21.18
CA ALA A 289 -17.75 -5.51 19.87
C ALA A 289 -16.85 -6.64 19.37
N ILE A 290 -17.11 -7.13 18.15
CA ILE A 290 -16.21 -8.07 17.49
C ILE A 290 -15.10 -7.23 16.83
N GLN A 291 -13.85 -7.55 17.14
CA GLN A 291 -12.66 -6.81 16.70
C GLN A 291 -11.85 -7.56 15.64
N GLY A 292 -12.27 -8.77 15.25
CA GLY A 292 -11.67 -9.53 14.16
C GLY A 292 -12.64 -10.54 13.56
N ILE A 293 -12.41 -10.87 12.30
CA ILE A 293 -13.02 -12.02 11.63
C ILE A 293 -11.88 -12.87 11.07
N ASN A 294 -11.94 -14.19 11.27
CA ASN A 294 -11.01 -15.21 10.76
C ASN A 294 -9.51 -15.02 11.10
N ARG A 295 -9.13 -14.20 12.09
CA ARG A 295 -7.73 -13.98 12.54
C ARG A 295 -7.44 -14.59 13.91
N VAL A 296 -6.18 -14.63 14.35
CA VAL A 296 -5.83 -15.09 15.70
C VAL A 296 -6.22 -14.04 16.77
N PRO A 297 -6.89 -14.40 17.88
CA PRO A 297 -7.17 -13.45 18.97
C PRO A 297 -5.88 -12.84 19.55
N SER A 298 -5.98 -11.62 20.04
CA SER A 298 -4.87 -10.70 20.36
C SER A 298 -4.13 -10.14 19.15
N LEU A 299 -3.79 -10.94 18.13
CA LEU A 299 -2.98 -10.48 16.99
C LEU A 299 -3.81 -9.66 16.00
N VAL A 300 -3.36 -8.42 15.74
CA VAL A 300 -3.98 -7.49 14.77
C VAL A 300 -2.91 -6.99 13.80
N ARG A 301 -2.77 -7.71 12.67
CA ARG A 301 -1.91 -7.27 11.56
C ARG A 301 -2.44 -5.97 10.96
N ASP A 302 -1.52 -5.08 10.64
CA ASP A 302 -1.68 -3.71 10.14
C ASP A 302 -2.38 -2.73 11.12
N CYS A 303 -2.59 -3.14 12.38
CA CYS A 303 -3.16 -2.33 13.46
C CYS A 303 -4.60 -1.82 13.16
N GLY A 304 -4.88 -0.53 13.29
CA GLY A 304 -6.13 0.09 12.85
C GLY A 304 -7.42 -0.36 13.56
N ARG A 305 -7.38 -0.80 14.83
CA ARG A 305 -8.57 -1.20 15.60
C ARG A 305 -8.64 -0.46 16.96
N PRO A 306 -9.84 -0.15 17.49
CA PRO A 306 -9.94 0.43 18.83
C PRO A 306 -9.36 -0.51 19.89
N GLY A 307 -8.53 0.03 20.79
CA GLY A 307 -7.82 -0.67 21.86
C GLY A 307 -6.47 -1.29 21.46
N THR A 308 -6.02 -1.24 20.20
CA THR A 308 -4.75 -1.87 19.82
C THR A 308 -3.52 -1.11 20.31
N THR A 309 -2.52 -1.87 20.73
CA THR A 309 -1.19 -1.36 21.11
C THR A 309 -0.11 -1.88 20.16
N PRO A 310 0.92 -1.10 19.78
CA PRO A 310 1.20 0.27 20.22
C PRO A 310 0.35 1.38 19.58
N SER A 311 -0.54 1.08 18.62
CA SER A 311 -1.36 2.09 17.93
C SER A 311 -2.76 1.59 17.59
N GLU A 312 -3.77 2.47 17.72
CA GLU A 312 -5.13 2.28 17.19
C GLU A 312 -5.26 2.68 15.71
N LEU A 313 -4.28 3.40 15.16
CA LEU A 313 -4.25 3.81 13.75
C LEU A 313 -3.78 2.66 12.85
N PRO A 314 -4.14 2.66 11.55
CA PRO A 314 -3.49 1.82 10.54
C PRO A 314 -1.97 2.03 10.56
N TRP A 315 -1.19 0.95 10.58
CA TRP A 315 0.26 0.98 10.40
C TRP A 315 0.69 -0.28 9.64
N GLN A 316 1.06 -0.12 8.37
CA GLN A 316 1.33 -1.25 7.47
C GLN A 316 2.53 -2.08 7.93
N ASP A 317 2.37 -3.40 7.82
CA ASP A 317 3.34 -4.41 8.21
C ASP A 317 3.70 -4.45 9.71
N VAL A 318 2.84 -3.88 10.55
CA VAL A 318 2.93 -3.92 12.02
C VAL A 318 1.87 -4.87 12.58
N THR A 319 2.25 -5.75 13.50
CA THR A 319 1.28 -6.57 14.24
C THR A 319 1.05 -6.00 15.63
N CYS A 320 -0.02 -5.22 15.75
CA CYS A 320 -0.49 -4.72 17.03
C CYS A 320 -1.18 -5.82 17.88
N ARG A 321 -1.40 -5.53 19.16
CA ARG A 321 -2.01 -6.45 20.13
C ARG A 321 -3.22 -5.86 20.85
N LEU A 322 -4.22 -6.72 21.07
CA LEU A 322 -5.33 -6.55 22.00
C LEU A 322 -5.17 -7.49 23.20
N THR A 323 -5.48 -7.02 24.41
CA THR A 323 -5.70 -7.85 25.60
C THR A 323 -7.12 -8.42 25.66
N ASP A 324 -8.07 -7.63 25.15
CA ASP A 324 -9.51 -7.83 25.22
C ASP A 324 -10.06 -7.90 23.80
N ASP A 325 -10.18 -9.12 23.28
CA ASP A 325 -10.45 -9.37 21.86
C ASP A 325 -11.53 -10.42 21.69
N LEU A 326 -12.55 -10.08 20.91
CA LEU A 326 -13.61 -10.99 20.47
C LEU A 326 -13.48 -11.18 18.96
N VAL A 327 -13.07 -12.38 18.55
CA VAL A 327 -12.90 -12.74 17.14
C VAL A 327 -13.99 -13.72 16.73
N GLN A 328 -14.60 -13.44 15.58
CA GLN A 328 -15.49 -14.37 14.90
C GLN A 328 -14.72 -15.26 13.92
N PHE A 329 -14.99 -16.55 13.92
CA PHE A 329 -14.55 -17.49 12.90
C PHE A 329 -15.74 -18.00 12.09
N THR A 330 -15.57 -18.01 10.79
CA THR A 330 -16.54 -18.45 9.79
C THR A 330 -16.03 -19.70 9.05
N PRO A 331 -16.88 -20.42 8.30
CA PRO A 331 -16.42 -21.59 7.54
C PRO A 331 -15.31 -21.28 6.53
N LEU A 332 -15.18 -20.02 6.08
CA LEU A 332 -14.10 -19.54 5.20
C LEU A 332 -12.70 -19.72 5.83
N PHE A 333 -12.60 -19.86 7.16
CA PHE A 333 -11.31 -20.02 7.84
C PHE A 333 -10.64 -21.37 7.58
N GLY A 334 -11.38 -22.42 7.17
CA GLY A 334 -10.86 -23.72 6.67
C GLY A 334 -9.92 -24.57 7.56
N ALA A 335 -9.24 -23.99 8.55
CA ALA A 335 -8.19 -24.59 9.37
C ALA A 335 -8.68 -25.01 10.77
N ALA A 336 -7.74 -25.48 11.59
CA ALA A 336 -7.97 -25.67 13.02
C ALA A 336 -7.99 -24.33 13.74
N LEU A 337 -8.97 -24.13 14.63
CA LEU A 337 -9.17 -22.88 15.35
C LEU A 337 -8.04 -22.61 16.35
N PRO A 338 -7.55 -21.36 16.49
CA PRO A 338 -6.49 -21.02 17.43
C PRO A 338 -6.83 -21.42 18.87
N THR A 339 -5.87 -22.04 19.55
CA THR A 339 -5.97 -22.50 20.94
C THR A 339 -5.40 -21.46 21.92
N GLY A 340 -5.39 -21.78 23.22
CA GLY A 340 -4.82 -20.97 24.29
C GLY A 340 -5.87 -20.42 25.25
N ALA A 341 -5.44 -19.52 26.14
CA ALA A 341 -6.29 -18.92 27.17
C ALA A 341 -7.49 -18.15 26.57
N GLY A 342 -8.59 -18.07 27.32
CA GLY A 342 -9.86 -17.52 26.88
C GLY A 342 -10.94 -18.58 26.66
N VAL A 343 -12.09 -18.15 26.16
CA VAL A 343 -13.31 -18.96 26.02
C VAL A 343 -13.81 -18.88 24.58
N GLN A 344 -14.44 -19.94 24.07
CA GLN A 344 -15.16 -19.88 22.81
C GLN A 344 -16.60 -20.35 22.93
N ALA A 345 -17.47 -19.80 22.09
CA ALA A 345 -18.85 -20.24 21.89
C ALA A 345 -19.08 -20.66 20.44
N VAL A 346 -19.50 -21.90 20.23
CA VAL A 346 -19.86 -22.44 18.92
C VAL A 346 -21.34 -22.16 18.65
N LEU A 347 -21.65 -21.53 17.52
CA LEU A 347 -23.00 -21.17 17.11
C LEU A 347 -23.40 -21.95 15.85
N ASN A 348 -24.62 -22.49 15.82
CA ASN A 348 -25.18 -23.09 14.60
C ASN A 348 -25.67 -22.04 13.58
N THR A 349 -26.15 -22.49 12.42
CA THR A 349 -26.70 -21.65 11.33
C THR A 349 -27.75 -20.63 11.79
N SER A 350 -28.54 -20.94 12.82
CA SER A 350 -29.56 -20.02 13.36
C SER A 350 -29.01 -18.98 14.36
N GLY A 351 -27.73 -19.07 14.71
CA GLY A 351 -27.09 -18.28 15.77
C GLY A 351 -27.31 -18.84 17.18
N ARG A 352 -27.77 -20.09 17.34
CA ARG A 352 -27.91 -20.72 18.66
C ARG A 352 -26.59 -21.32 19.13
N VAL A 353 -26.23 -21.06 20.39
CA VAL A 353 -25.08 -21.66 21.07
C VAL A 353 -25.29 -23.17 21.17
N VAL A 354 -24.37 -23.97 20.63
CA VAL A 354 -24.38 -25.44 20.75
C VAL A 354 -23.38 -25.95 21.78
N SER A 355 -22.26 -25.24 21.98
CA SER A 355 -21.27 -25.52 23.02
C SER A 355 -20.49 -24.27 23.42
N VAL A 356 -19.96 -24.26 24.64
CA VAL A 356 -19.01 -23.27 25.16
C VAL A 356 -17.91 -23.99 25.93
N GLY A 357 -16.68 -23.50 25.84
CA GLY A 357 -15.53 -24.07 26.54
C GLY A 357 -14.20 -23.47 26.08
N ALA A 358 -13.13 -24.26 26.20
CA ALA A 358 -11.79 -23.87 25.77
C ALA A 358 -11.71 -23.60 24.25
N ARG A 359 -10.80 -22.70 23.86
CA ARG A 359 -10.55 -22.32 22.47
C ARG A 359 -9.88 -23.45 21.67
N GLY A 360 -10.41 -23.79 20.50
CA GLY A 360 -9.85 -24.82 19.60
C GLY A 360 -10.89 -25.52 18.72
N GLY A 361 -10.49 -26.60 18.03
CA GLY A 361 -11.39 -27.38 17.16
C GLY A 361 -11.48 -26.83 15.74
N ARG A 362 -12.68 -26.83 15.14
CA ARG A 362 -12.96 -26.32 13.78
C ARG A 362 -14.32 -25.62 13.75
N VAL A 363 -14.54 -24.72 12.79
CA VAL A 363 -15.86 -24.11 12.57
C VAL A 363 -16.83 -25.14 11.97
N PRO A 364 -18.04 -25.35 12.53
CA PRO A 364 -19.02 -26.26 11.94
C PRO A 364 -19.60 -25.71 10.63
N ALA A 365 -19.96 -26.60 9.70
CA ALA A 365 -20.54 -26.24 8.41
C ALA A 365 -21.77 -25.32 8.57
N GLY A 366 -21.76 -24.17 7.88
CA GLY A 366 -22.80 -23.14 7.96
C GLY A 366 -22.93 -22.39 9.29
N GLY A 367 -22.23 -22.81 10.35
CA GLY A 367 -22.20 -22.14 11.65
C GLY A 367 -21.12 -21.06 11.74
N ARG A 368 -20.81 -20.65 12.96
CA ARG A 368 -19.71 -19.74 13.30
C ARG A 368 -19.19 -20.01 14.72
N VAL A 369 -17.98 -19.59 15.04
CA VAL A 369 -17.43 -19.66 16.41
C VAL A 369 -17.03 -18.25 16.84
N LEU A 370 -17.35 -17.86 18.07
CA LEU A 370 -16.82 -16.65 18.70
C LEU A 370 -15.73 -17.08 19.68
N GLN A 371 -14.50 -16.60 19.53
CA GLN A 371 -13.44 -16.75 20.54
C GLN A 371 -13.20 -15.41 21.23
N GLY A 372 -13.21 -15.42 22.57
CA GLY A 372 -12.93 -14.26 23.41
C GLY A 372 -11.70 -14.47 24.29
N ILE A 373 -10.93 -13.40 24.51
CA ILE A 373 -9.86 -13.29 25.51
C ILE A 373 -10.08 -12.04 26.38
N GLY A 374 -9.50 -12.00 27.58
CA GLY A 374 -9.77 -10.93 28.54
C GLY A 374 -11.27 -10.82 28.86
N THR A 375 -11.78 -9.59 28.97
CA THR A 375 -13.21 -9.31 29.22
C THR A 375 -14.15 -9.85 28.13
N ALA A 376 -13.65 -10.18 26.94
CA ALA A 376 -14.45 -10.88 25.92
C ALA A 376 -14.72 -12.35 26.29
N ALA A 377 -13.77 -13.01 26.99
CA ALA A 377 -14.00 -14.35 27.55
C ALA A 377 -15.01 -14.30 28.70
N ASP A 378 -14.95 -13.29 29.57
CA ASP A 378 -15.94 -13.07 30.63
C ASP A 378 -17.33 -12.82 30.05
N TRP A 379 -17.43 -11.99 28.99
CA TRP A 379 -18.67 -11.75 28.28
C TRP A 379 -19.26 -13.03 27.69
N LEU A 380 -18.46 -13.85 27.01
CA LEU A 380 -18.91 -15.16 26.52
C LEU A 380 -19.36 -16.07 27.68
N THR A 381 -18.61 -16.13 28.77
CA THR A 381 -18.92 -16.97 29.95
C THR A 381 -20.26 -16.59 30.58
N ALA A 382 -20.55 -15.29 30.72
CA ALA A 382 -21.80 -14.81 31.29
C ALA A 382 -23.02 -15.02 30.35
N ASN A 383 -22.84 -14.82 29.05
CA ASN A 383 -23.94 -14.64 28.08
C ASN A 383 -24.19 -15.84 27.16
N ALA A 384 -23.17 -16.62 26.78
CA ALA A 384 -23.27 -17.69 25.79
C ALA A 384 -23.80 -19.01 26.39
N ARG A 385 -25.06 -19.04 26.81
CA ARG A 385 -25.66 -20.27 27.36
C ARG A 385 -26.20 -21.16 26.26
N VAL A 386 -25.91 -22.47 26.30
CA VAL A 386 -26.37 -23.46 25.31
C VAL A 386 -27.87 -23.34 25.05
N GLY A 387 -28.27 -23.42 23.78
CA GLY A 387 -29.65 -23.23 23.31
C GLY A 387 -30.10 -21.77 23.16
N ARG A 388 -29.47 -20.80 23.85
CA ARG A 388 -29.73 -19.36 23.64
C ARG A 388 -29.16 -18.90 22.30
N ARG A 389 -29.71 -17.80 21.78
CA ARG A 389 -29.28 -17.18 20.53
C ARG A 389 -28.30 -16.03 20.81
N ILE A 390 -27.21 -16.00 20.07
CA ILE A 390 -26.38 -14.83 19.87
C ILE A 390 -26.58 -14.38 18.42
N THR A 391 -27.00 -13.15 18.18
CA THR A 391 -26.93 -12.55 16.84
C THR A 391 -25.58 -11.89 16.65
N VAL A 392 -25.11 -11.86 15.41
CA VAL A 392 -23.94 -11.06 15.02
C VAL A 392 -24.38 -10.14 13.90
N ASP A 393 -24.21 -8.85 14.13
CA ASP A 393 -24.58 -7.80 13.19
C ASP A 393 -23.28 -7.19 12.62
N GLU A 394 -23.03 -7.47 11.34
CA GLU A 394 -21.86 -7.01 10.57
C GLU A 394 -22.24 -5.81 9.69
N THR A 395 -21.37 -4.82 9.57
CA THR A 395 -21.63 -3.60 8.78
C THR A 395 -20.33 -3.00 8.22
N VAL A 396 -20.29 -2.83 6.90
CA VAL A 396 -19.28 -2.04 6.17
C VAL A 396 -19.85 -0.65 5.88
N ARG A 397 -19.03 0.40 5.98
CA ARG A 397 -19.41 1.79 5.64
C ARG A 397 -18.33 2.47 4.81
N ASP A 398 -18.75 3.41 3.97
CA ASP A 398 -17.83 4.34 3.31
C ASP A 398 -17.43 5.53 4.21
N SER A 399 -16.52 6.36 3.72
CA SER A 399 -16.06 7.60 4.39
C SER A 399 -17.16 8.67 4.56
N ALA A 400 -18.33 8.52 3.93
CA ALA A 400 -19.54 9.32 4.20
C ALA A 400 -20.46 8.67 5.26
N GLY A 401 -20.01 7.58 5.91
CA GLY A 401 -20.76 6.83 6.91
C GLY A 401 -21.93 6.01 6.36
N ARG A 402 -22.12 5.96 5.03
CA ARG A 402 -23.23 5.22 4.39
C ARG A 402 -22.94 3.73 4.44
N ARG A 403 -23.96 2.90 4.70
CA ARG A 403 -23.80 1.44 4.69
C ARG A 403 -23.53 0.98 3.27
N VAL A 404 -22.46 0.20 3.10
CA VAL A 404 -22.25 -0.60 1.89
C VAL A 404 -23.07 -1.88 2.04
N ALA A 405 -24.02 -2.09 1.13
CA ALA A 405 -24.65 -3.40 0.95
C ALA A 405 -23.67 -4.34 0.25
N LEU A 406 -23.88 -5.65 0.42
CA LEU A 406 -23.06 -6.70 -0.15
C LEU A 406 -23.99 -7.84 -0.60
N ASP A 407 -24.22 -7.93 -1.90
CA ASP A 407 -25.03 -8.96 -2.52
C ASP A 407 -24.16 -10.17 -2.93
N HIS A 408 -24.78 -11.28 -3.36
CA HIS A 408 -24.10 -12.57 -3.56
C HIS A 408 -22.89 -12.49 -4.52
N ASP A 409 -22.94 -11.61 -5.52
CA ASP A 409 -21.91 -11.50 -6.55
C ASP A 409 -20.95 -10.32 -6.30
N ASP A 410 -20.97 -9.76 -5.08
CA ASP A 410 -20.07 -8.67 -4.66
C ASP A 410 -18.81 -9.21 -3.96
N SER A 411 -17.65 -8.64 -4.30
CA SER A 411 -16.41 -8.79 -3.52
C SER A 411 -15.79 -7.42 -3.18
N ILE A 412 -15.07 -7.37 -2.05
CA ILE A 412 -14.22 -6.25 -1.63
C ILE A 412 -12.81 -6.78 -1.42
N VAL A 413 -11.82 -6.13 -2.03
CA VAL A 413 -10.40 -6.39 -1.84
C VAL A 413 -9.73 -5.09 -1.38
N SER A 414 -9.21 -5.05 -0.16
CA SER A 414 -8.60 -3.86 0.44
C SER A 414 -7.09 -3.99 0.62
N ALA A 415 -6.41 -2.87 0.45
CA ALA A 415 -4.99 -2.69 0.64
C ALA A 415 -4.76 -1.24 1.07
N ALA A 416 -3.68 -0.59 0.63
CA ALA A 416 -3.47 0.85 0.75
C ALA A 416 -2.32 1.32 -0.17
N PRO A 417 -2.23 2.62 -0.50
CA PRO A 417 -3.26 3.63 -0.29
C PRO A 417 -4.13 3.85 -1.54
N THR A 418 -5.11 4.73 -1.43
CA THR A 418 -5.64 5.50 -2.56
C THR A 418 -4.48 6.14 -3.34
N LEU A 419 -4.59 6.14 -4.67
CA LEU A 419 -3.61 6.73 -5.58
C LEU A 419 -4.20 7.90 -6.39
N VAL A 420 -5.42 7.73 -6.88
CA VAL A 420 -6.10 8.69 -7.76
C VAL A 420 -7.54 8.85 -7.30
N LYS A 421 -7.98 10.10 -7.12
CA LYS A 421 -9.37 10.47 -6.75
C LYS A 421 -9.84 11.57 -7.69
N ASN A 422 -11.03 11.39 -8.28
CA ASN A 422 -11.63 12.33 -9.26
C ASN A 422 -10.71 12.70 -10.46
N GLY A 423 -9.79 11.81 -10.86
CA GLY A 423 -8.83 12.05 -11.95
C GLY A 423 -7.62 12.93 -11.58
N ARG A 424 -7.35 13.12 -10.29
CA ARG A 424 -6.15 13.77 -9.75
C ARG A 424 -5.35 12.76 -8.94
N ILE A 425 -4.03 12.92 -8.87
CA ILE A 425 -3.23 12.23 -7.84
C ILE A 425 -3.73 12.75 -6.49
N ASP A 426 -4.07 11.81 -5.60
CA ASP A 426 -4.68 12.09 -4.31
C ASP A 426 -4.30 10.92 -3.38
N ILE A 427 -3.00 10.85 -3.06
CA ILE A 427 -2.39 9.75 -2.31
C ILE A 427 -2.56 10.01 -0.81
N ASP A 428 -3.25 9.11 -0.13
CA ASP A 428 -3.60 9.19 1.31
C ASP A 428 -2.69 8.22 2.11
N ALA A 429 -1.37 8.49 2.09
CA ALA A 429 -0.35 7.51 2.49
C ALA A 429 -0.19 7.34 4.01
N ALA A 430 -0.43 8.39 4.78
CA ALA A 430 -0.31 8.41 6.23
C ALA A 430 -1.64 8.11 6.95
N ALA A 431 -2.78 8.57 6.44
CA ALA A 431 -4.09 8.23 7.00
C ALA A 431 -4.42 6.73 6.80
N GLU A 432 -4.09 6.18 5.63
CA GLU A 432 -4.15 4.73 5.38
C GLU A 432 -2.94 3.95 5.95
N GLY A 433 -1.96 4.66 6.52
CA GLY A 433 -0.91 4.07 7.37
C GLY A 433 0.20 3.32 6.66
N VAL A 434 0.48 3.57 5.37
CA VAL A 434 1.64 3.03 4.65
C VAL A 434 2.92 3.88 4.82
N VAL A 435 2.79 5.09 5.35
CA VAL A 435 3.87 6.01 5.72
C VAL A 435 3.57 6.61 7.09
N ASP A 436 4.53 6.65 8.02
CA ASP A 436 4.46 7.56 9.17
C ASP A 436 5.31 8.81 8.83
N PRO A 437 4.72 10.02 8.71
CA PRO A 437 5.47 11.26 8.49
C PRO A 437 6.52 11.58 9.57
N GLN A 438 6.48 10.87 10.70
CA GLN A 438 7.38 11.01 11.85
C GLN A 438 8.38 9.84 11.98
N ASP A 439 8.38 8.83 11.08
CA ASP A 439 9.39 7.75 11.02
C ASP A 439 9.81 7.45 9.58
N LEU A 440 10.98 7.95 9.21
CA LEU A 440 11.57 7.81 7.88
C LEU A 440 12.33 6.49 7.66
N SER A 441 12.09 5.47 8.49
CA SER A 441 12.69 4.13 8.31
C SER A 441 11.88 3.27 7.33
N PHE A 442 11.00 2.38 7.83
CA PHE A 442 10.30 1.40 7.00
C PHE A 442 9.36 2.04 5.96
N GLY A 443 8.51 2.98 6.38
CA GLY A 443 7.55 3.64 5.48
C GLY A 443 8.20 4.37 4.30
N TYR A 444 9.43 4.89 4.48
CA TYR A 444 10.20 5.45 3.37
C TYR A 444 10.54 4.40 2.30
N ALA A 445 11.11 3.27 2.71
CA ALA A 445 11.46 2.17 1.82
C ALA A 445 10.23 1.43 1.25
N TRP A 446 9.08 1.51 1.91
CA TRP A 446 7.82 0.93 1.41
C TRP A 446 7.16 1.81 0.34
N ALA A 447 7.14 3.13 0.52
CA ALA A 447 6.37 4.06 -0.33
C ALA A 447 7.21 4.87 -1.34
N ASN A 448 8.39 5.32 -0.93
CA ASN A 448 9.14 6.40 -1.58
C ASN A 448 10.38 5.92 -2.35
N THR A 449 10.71 4.63 -2.26
CA THR A 449 11.60 3.94 -3.19
C THR A 449 10.79 3.03 -4.12
N ARG A 450 11.37 2.69 -5.28
CA ARG A 450 10.70 1.83 -6.26
C ARG A 450 10.55 0.40 -5.74
N GLN A 451 9.35 -0.14 -5.93
CA GLN A 451 8.97 -1.52 -5.56
C GLN A 451 8.07 -2.09 -6.67
N PRO A 452 8.03 -3.41 -6.87
CA PRO A 452 6.96 -4.02 -7.65
C PRO A 452 5.60 -3.62 -7.06
N ARG A 453 4.62 -3.25 -7.91
CA ARG A 453 3.26 -2.86 -7.49
C ARG A 453 2.20 -3.55 -8.33
N THR A 454 1.12 -3.95 -7.68
CA THR A 454 -0.18 -4.18 -8.33
C THR A 454 -1.08 -2.98 -8.04
N MET A 455 -1.83 -2.52 -9.04
CA MET A 455 -2.68 -1.34 -8.99
C MET A 455 -4.04 -1.69 -9.59
N ALA A 456 -5.11 -1.17 -9.00
CA ALA A 456 -6.45 -1.30 -9.53
C ALA A 456 -7.14 0.07 -9.64
N GLY A 457 -7.95 0.27 -10.66
CA GLY A 457 -8.65 1.53 -10.85
C GLY A 457 -9.74 1.50 -11.92
N ILE A 458 -10.46 2.62 -12.06
CA ILE A 458 -11.62 2.76 -12.94
C ILE A 458 -11.48 4.04 -13.78
N ASP A 459 -11.69 3.93 -15.09
CA ASP A 459 -11.64 5.07 -16.02
C ASP A 459 -12.98 5.82 -16.15
N ARG A 460 -13.01 6.92 -16.91
CA ARG A 460 -14.23 7.72 -17.17
C ARG A 460 -15.35 6.97 -17.90
N ARG A 461 -15.13 5.74 -18.35
CA ARG A 461 -16.11 4.86 -19.00
C ARG A 461 -16.55 3.70 -18.11
N GLY A 462 -16.18 3.71 -16.82
CA GLY A 462 -16.49 2.63 -15.89
C GLY A 462 -15.67 1.36 -16.11
N ARG A 463 -14.62 1.40 -16.94
CA ARG A 463 -13.80 0.22 -17.25
C ARG A 463 -12.80 -0.02 -16.12
N LEU A 464 -12.74 -1.24 -15.62
CA LEU A 464 -11.72 -1.67 -14.67
C LEU A 464 -10.37 -1.77 -15.38
N ILE A 465 -9.36 -1.16 -14.76
CA ILE A 465 -7.95 -1.23 -15.11
C ILE A 465 -7.25 -1.99 -13.99
N LEU A 466 -6.60 -3.10 -14.32
CA LEU A 466 -5.68 -3.82 -13.43
C LEU A 466 -4.28 -3.67 -14.03
N ALA A 467 -3.31 -3.18 -13.27
CA ALA A 467 -1.96 -2.96 -13.76
C ALA A 467 -0.92 -3.52 -12.79
N THR A 468 0.15 -4.10 -13.33
CA THR A 468 1.30 -4.61 -12.57
C THR A 468 2.59 -4.06 -13.15
N VAL A 469 3.50 -3.60 -12.29
CA VAL A 469 4.89 -3.28 -12.65
C VAL A 469 5.82 -4.25 -11.91
N ASP A 470 6.72 -4.90 -12.64
CA ASP A 470 7.81 -5.67 -12.03
C ASP A 470 8.73 -4.75 -11.22
N GLY A 471 9.60 -5.30 -10.36
CA GLY A 471 10.51 -4.46 -9.59
C GLY A 471 11.62 -5.25 -8.90
N ARG A 472 12.48 -4.55 -8.16
CA ARG A 472 13.66 -5.11 -7.45
C ARG A 472 14.67 -5.81 -8.39
N ARG A 473 14.68 -5.48 -9.69
CA ARG A 473 15.67 -5.95 -10.67
C ARG A 473 16.50 -4.77 -11.19
N THR A 474 17.58 -4.49 -10.48
CA THR A 474 18.66 -3.59 -10.88
C THR A 474 19.00 -3.71 -12.38
N GLY A 475 18.78 -2.63 -13.13
CA GLY A 475 19.02 -2.53 -14.57
C GLY A 475 18.03 -3.32 -15.42
N GLY A 476 16.75 -3.39 -15.01
CA GLY A 476 15.81 -4.35 -15.59
C GLY A 476 14.34 -4.05 -15.33
N SER A 477 13.97 -3.84 -14.08
CA SER A 477 12.71 -3.27 -13.61
C SER A 477 12.90 -2.90 -12.15
N GLU A 478 12.82 -1.63 -11.84
CA GLU A 478 13.14 -1.11 -10.52
C GLU A 478 11.84 -1.13 -9.68
N GLY A 479 10.72 -0.78 -10.31
CA GLY A 479 9.36 -0.74 -9.81
C GLY A 479 8.78 0.67 -9.79
N PHE A 480 7.66 0.88 -9.10
CA PHE A 480 7.11 2.21 -8.87
C PHE A 480 7.16 2.60 -7.39
N THR A 481 7.48 3.86 -7.13
CA THR A 481 7.01 4.56 -5.92
C THR A 481 5.49 4.75 -5.99
N LEU A 482 4.84 5.08 -4.87
CA LEU A 482 3.40 5.35 -4.91
C LEU A 482 3.04 6.56 -5.79
N TYR A 483 3.95 7.53 -5.90
CA TYR A 483 3.75 8.69 -6.79
C TYR A 483 3.76 8.28 -8.27
N GLU A 484 4.72 7.45 -8.69
CA GLU A 484 4.81 6.95 -10.07
C GLU A 484 3.63 6.04 -10.41
N ALA A 485 3.20 5.19 -9.46
CA ALA A 485 2.00 4.37 -9.61
C ALA A 485 0.74 5.22 -9.85
N ALA A 486 0.57 6.31 -9.11
CA ALA A 486 -0.55 7.23 -9.29
C ALA A 486 -0.45 8.05 -10.59
N ASP A 487 0.74 8.54 -10.96
CA ASP A 487 0.95 9.31 -12.19
C ASP A 487 0.73 8.43 -13.43
N PHE A 488 1.24 7.18 -13.40
CA PHE A 488 1.00 6.17 -14.43
C PHE A 488 -0.49 5.83 -14.56
N MET A 489 -1.19 5.50 -13.47
CA MET A 489 -2.62 5.23 -13.52
C MET A 489 -3.41 6.44 -14.04
N ARG A 490 -3.07 7.67 -13.60
CA ARG A 490 -3.67 8.90 -14.15
C ARG A 490 -3.40 9.05 -15.66
N SER A 491 -2.20 8.70 -16.14
CA SER A 491 -1.85 8.74 -17.57
C SER A 491 -2.70 7.80 -18.43
N LEU A 492 -3.13 6.66 -17.89
CA LEU A 492 -4.06 5.73 -18.53
C LEU A 492 -5.52 6.26 -18.59
N GLY A 493 -5.80 7.44 -18.04
CA GLY A 493 -7.14 8.05 -17.98
C GLY A 493 -8.01 7.55 -16.82
N VAL A 494 -7.41 6.87 -15.85
CA VAL A 494 -8.07 6.42 -14.61
C VAL A 494 -8.51 7.63 -13.77
N VAL A 495 -9.68 7.54 -13.16
CA VAL A 495 -10.24 8.59 -12.28
C VAL A 495 -10.42 8.17 -10.82
N GLN A 496 -10.37 6.88 -10.54
CA GLN A 496 -10.31 6.30 -9.21
C GLN A 496 -9.27 5.18 -9.22
N ALA A 497 -8.26 5.21 -8.34
CA ALA A 497 -7.26 4.14 -8.24
C ALA A 497 -6.80 3.92 -6.80
N LEU A 498 -6.43 2.68 -6.49
CA LEU A 498 -5.67 2.30 -5.30
C LEU A 498 -4.48 1.40 -5.67
N ASN A 499 -3.49 1.36 -4.77
CA ASN A 499 -2.46 0.34 -4.75
C ASN A 499 -3.01 -0.93 -4.06
N LEU A 500 -2.79 -2.09 -4.68
CA LEU A 500 -3.05 -3.42 -4.11
C LEU A 500 -1.77 -3.97 -3.44
N ASP A 501 -1.74 -5.22 -2.98
CA ASP A 501 -0.50 -5.76 -2.41
C ASP A 501 0.64 -5.80 -3.45
N GLY A 502 1.87 -5.62 -2.99
CA GLY A 502 3.05 -5.35 -3.82
C GLY A 502 4.27 -6.19 -3.47
N GLY A 503 5.45 -5.74 -3.90
CA GLY A 503 6.68 -6.49 -3.72
C GLY A 503 6.58 -7.87 -4.36
N GLY A 504 7.01 -8.92 -3.65
CA GLY A 504 6.96 -10.29 -4.14
C GLY A 504 5.57 -10.86 -4.42
N SER A 505 4.51 -10.23 -3.91
CA SER A 505 3.13 -10.60 -4.23
C SER A 505 2.73 -10.18 -5.64
N THR A 506 3.39 -9.16 -6.21
CA THR A 506 3.04 -8.51 -7.49
C THR A 506 3.05 -9.50 -8.64
N THR A 507 1.85 -9.87 -9.08
CA THR A 507 1.65 -10.91 -10.07
C THR A 507 0.51 -10.57 -11.01
N ILE A 508 0.69 -10.84 -12.31
CA ILE A 508 -0.38 -11.00 -13.29
C ILE A 508 -0.26 -12.36 -13.97
N ALA A 509 -1.38 -13.06 -14.09
CA ALA A 509 -1.51 -14.29 -14.85
C ALA A 509 -2.53 -14.12 -15.97
N LEU A 510 -2.24 -14.69 -17.15
CA LEU A 510 -3.07 -14.64 -18.35
C LEU A 510 -3.44 -16.05 -18.76
N ARG A 511 -4.74 -16.35 -18.88
CA ARG A 511 -5.26 -17.70 -19.23
C ARG A 511 -4.67 -18.81 -18.35
N GLY A 512 -4.49 -18.53 -17.05
CA GLY A 512 -3.89 -19.43 -16.06
C GLY A 512 -2.36 -19.50 -16.03
N ILE A 513 -1.65 -18.73 -16.87
CA ILE A 513 -0.18 -18.76 -16.99
C ILE A 513 0.41 -17.45 -16.43
N LEU A 514 1.43 -17.56 -15.57
CA LEU A 514 2.20 -16.41 -15.08
C LEU A 514 2.77 -15.58 -16.25
N ALA A 515 2.53 -14.27 -16.26
CA ALA A 515 2.84 -13.41 -17.41
C ALA A 515 3.82 -12.25 -17.11
N ASN A 516 3.98 -11.83 -15.85
CA ASN A 516 5.10 -10.99 -15.41
C ASN A 516 6.20 -11.84 -14.74
N ASN A 517 7.17 -11.19 -14.09
CA ASN A 517 8.29 -11.87 -13.45
C ASN A 517 8.36 -11.47 -11.95
N PRO A 518 7.77 -12.25 -11.02
CA PRO A 518 7.70 -11.93 -9.59
C PRO A 518 9.05 -11.69 -8.93
N SER A 519 9.12 -10.82 -7.90
CA SER A 519 10.41 -10.33 -7.39
C SER A 519 11.12 -11.22 -6.36
N ASP A 520 10.44 -12.21 -5.79
CA ASP A 520 11.00 -13.03 -4.73
C ASP A 520 11.88 -14.14 -5.33
N ALA A 521 13.02 -14.45 -4.70
CA ALA A 521 14.00 -15.42 -5.22
C ALA A 521 13.47 -16.87 -5.32
N ALA A 522 12.32 -17.16 -4.71
CA ALA A 522 11.62 -18.44 -4.81
C ALA A 522 10.61 -18.50 -5.98
N GLY A 523 10.46 -17.42 -6.75
CA GLY A 523 9.47 -17.29 -7.83
C GLY A 523 8.17 -16.63 -7.38
N GLU A 524 7.04 -17.08 -7.93
CA GLU A 524 5.72 -16.53 -7.62
C GLU A 524 5.32 -16.79 -6.16
N ARG A 525 4.98 -15.73 -5.43
CA ARG A 525 4.58 -15.82 -4.03
C ARG A 525 3.14 -16.33 -3.90
N PRO A 526 2.86 -17.32 -3.03
CA PRO A 526 1.50 -17.62 -2.62
C PRO A 526 0.90 -16.48 -1.78
N VAL A 527 -0.26 -15.97 -2.19
CA VAL A 527 -0.97 -14.81 -1.60
C VAL A 527 -2.27 -15.23 -0.90
N GLY A 528 -2.82 -14.35 -0.06
CA GLY A 528 -4.07 -14.60 0.69
C GLY A 528 -5.35 -14.47 -0.13
N ASP A 529 -5.39 -13.56 -1.11
CA ASP A 529 -6.46 -13.46 -2.11
C ASP A 529 -5.97 -12.88 -3.45
N THR A 530 -6.86 -12.93 -4.44
CA THR A 530 -6.62 -12.56 -5.85
C THR A 530 -7.84 -11.87 -6.45
N VAL A 531 -7.63 -11.10 -7.52
CA VAL A 531 -8.71 -10.56 -8.37
C VAL A 531 -8.71 -11.32 -9.70
N GLN A 532 -9.83 -11.93 -10.05
CA GLN A 532 -9.96 -12.93 -11.12
C GLN A 532 -10.98 -12.48 -12.17
N VAL A 533 -10.60 -12.47 -13.45
CA VAL A 533 -11.47 -12.12 -14.60
C VAL A 533 -11.90 -13.41 -15.30
N ILE A 534 -13.04 -13.96 -14.88
CA ILE A 534 -13.54 -15.29 -15.22
C ILE A 534 -14.50 -15.20 -16.43
N PRO A 535 -14.30 -15.98 -17.52
CA PRO A 535 -15.18 -15.95 -18.69
C PRO A 535 -16.58 -16.49 -18.41
N SER A 536 -17.56 -16.16 -19.26
CA SER A 536 -18.89 -16.79 -19.21
C SER A 536 -18.82 -18.26 -19.64
N GLY A 537 -19.41 -19.17 -18.86
CA GLY A 537 -19.70 -20.54 -19.30
C GLY A 537 -18.65 -21.61 -18.97
N THR A 538 -17.92 -21.47 -17.86
CA THR A 538 -16.98 -22.48 -17.33
C THR A 538 -17.53 -23.19 -16.07
N GLY A 539 -18.81 -23.54 -16.08
CA GLY A 539 -19.50 -24.27 -15.00
C GLY A 539 -20.29 -25.45 -15.56
#